data_AF-A0AAD6VA43-F1
#
_entry.id   AF-A0AAD6VA43-F1
#
_cell.length_a   1.000
_cell.length_b   1.000
_cell.length_c   1.000
_cell.angle_alpha   90.00
_cell.angle_beta   90.00
_cell.angle_gamma   90.00
#
_symmetry.space_group_name_H-M   'P 1'
#
loop_
_entity.id
_entity.type
_entity.pdbx_description
1 polymer ?
#
loop_
_entity_poly.entity_id
_entity_poly.type
_entity_poly.pdbx_seq_one_letter_code
_entity_poly.pdbx_strand_id
1 'polypeptide(L)' 'SSAGIDFVDVNGHYIDAPAHRPNDWEMKNDALAFMKIDGRHTGENLGNGIYQVIERYGLERKT' A
#
# COMPACT_ATOMS: atom_id res chain seq x y z
N SER A 1 6.55 30.68 -2.22
CA SER A 1 5.74 29.56 -2.72
C SER A 1 5.02 28.93 -1.54
N SER A 2 3.71 28.77 -1.57
CA SER A 2 3.05 27.92 -0.57
C SER A 2 3.56 26.50 -0.78
N ALA A 3 4.16 25.90 0.24
CA ALA A 3 4.51 24.48 0.20
C ALA A 3 3.21 23.71 -0.01
N GLY A 4 3.09 23.01 -1.14
CA GLY A 4 1.96 22.12 -1.39
C GLY A 4 1.90 21.07 -0.29
N ILE A 5 0.69 20.71 0.13
CA ILE A 5 0.50 19.53 0.98
C ILE A 5 0.41 18.35 0.03
N ASP A 6 1.37 17.44 0.13
CA ASP A 6 1.41 16.25 -0.70
C ASP A 6 0.70 15.08 -0.02
N PHE A 7 -0.05 14.34 -0.81
CA PHE A 7 -0.80 13.16 -0.40
C PHE A 7 -0.36 11.95 -1.23
N VAL A 8 -0.50 10.78 -0.63
CA VAL A 8 -0.19 9.48 -1.23
C VAL A 8 -1.38 8.57 -1.01
N ASP A 9 -1.79 7.92 -2.09
CA ASP A 9 -2.73 6.82 -2.09
C ASP A 9 -1.97 5.51 -2.36
N VAL A 10 -2.17 4.50 -1.51
CA VAL A 10 -1.55 3.18 -1.63
C VAL A 10 -2.64 2.16 -1.90
N ASN A 11 -2.58 1.54 -3.08
CA ASN A 11 -3.52 0.51 -3.51
C ASN A 11 -2.84 -0.86 -3.53
N GLY A 12 -3.45 -1.84 -2.87
CA GLY A 12 -3.05 -3.23 -2.89
C GLY A 12 -3.77 -3.97 -4.01
N HIS A 13 -3.02 -4.74 -4.79
CA HIS A 13 -3.54 -5.56 -5.87
C HIS A 13 -3.10 -7.00 -5.64
N TYR A 14 -4.06 -7.92 -5.49
CA TYR A 14 -3.76 -9.31 -5.15
C TYR A 14 -4.76 -10.27 -5.78
N ILE A 15 -4.35 -11.53 -5.86
CA ILE A 15 -5.20 -12.62 -6.33
C ILE A 15 -5.71 -13.37 -5.11
N ASP A 16 -7.03 -13.53 -5.02
CA ASP A 16 -7.68 -14.40 -4.04
C ASP A 16 -8.14 -15.67 -4.76
N ALA A 17 -7.78 -16.83 -4.23
CA ALA A 17 -8.11 -18.13 -4.83
C ALA A 17 -8.28 -19.18 -3.73
N PRO A 18 -9.39 -19.93 -3.71
CA PRO A 18 -9.56 -21.03 -2.76
C PRO A 18 -8.45 -22.08 -2.93
N ALA A 19 -7.81 -22.50 -1.84
CA ALA A 19 -6.69 -23.46 -1.90
C ALA A 19 -7.04 -24.78 -2.61
N HIS A 20 -8.30 -25.19 -2.56
CA HIS A 20 -8.81 -26.42 -3.19
C HIS A 20 -9.34 -26.20 -4.62
N ARG A 21 -9.40 -24.96 -5.10
CA ARG A 21 -9.83 -24.57 -6.46
C ARG A 21 -9.01 -23.37 -6.97
N PRO A 22 -7.70 -23.55 -7.23
CA PRO A 22 -6.81 -22.44 -7.59
C PRO A 22 -7.16 -21.77 -8.93
N ASN A 23 -7.95 -22.43 -9.78
CA ASN A 23 -8.42 -21.87 -11.05
C ASN A 23 -9.63 -20.92 -10.88
N ASP A 24 -10.31 -20.98 -9.73
CA ASP A 24 -11.45 -20.11 -9.40
C ASP A 24 -10.92 -18.82 -8.75
N TRP A 25 -9.86 -18.24 -9.31
CA TRP A 25 -9.20 -17.07 -8.76
C TRP A 25 -9.93 -15.77 -9.17
N GLU A 26 -9.84 -14.77 -8.31
CA GLU A 26 -10.35 -13.42 -8.57
C GLU A 26 -9.25 -12.38 -8.32
N MET A 27 -9.19 -11.37 -9.17
CA MET A 27 -8.36 -10.19 -8.92
C MET A 27 -9.09 -9.27 -7.94
N LYS A 28 -8.43 -8.93 -6.83
CA LYS A 28 -8.90 -7.98 -5.83
C LYS A 28 -8.05 -6.71 -5.86
N ASN A 29 -8.67 -5.60 -5.51
CA ASN A 29 -8.00 -4.33 -5.33
C ASN A 29 -8.59 -3.61 -4.11
N ASP A 30 -7.73 -3.17 -3.20
CA ASP A 30 -8.13 -2.46 -1.98
C ASP A 30 -7.29 -1.20 -1.80
N ALA A 31 -7.93 -0.08 -1.44
CA ALA A 31 -7.24 1.11 -0.99
C ALA A 31 -6.72 0.88 0.43
N LEU A 32 -5.40 0.69 0.57
CA LEU A 32 -4.75 0.34 1.84
C LEU A 32 -4.50 1.58 2.71
N ALA A 33 -4.21 2.71 2.09
CA ALA A 33 -4.02 3.97 2.80
C ALA A 33 -4.19 5.18 1.89
N PHE A 34 -4.79 6.23 2.44
CA PHE A 34 -4.69 7.59 1.92
C PHE A 34 -4.08 8.46 3.02
N MET A 35 -2.87 8.98 2.79
CA MET A 35 -2.10 9.66 3.81
C MET A 35 -1.39 10.89 3.28
N LYS A 36 -1.16 11.85 4.17
CA LYS A 36 -0.30 13.00 3.89
C LYS A 36 1.17 12.57 3.98
N ILE A 37 2.01 13.07 3.08
CA ILE A 37 3.47 12.96 3.24
C ILE A 37 3.90 14.01 4.26
N ASP A 38 4.39 13.56 5.41
CA ASP A 38 4.96 14.47 6.40
C ASP A 38 6.34 14.99 5.97
N GLY A 39 6.55 16.29 6.15
CA GLY A 39 7.81 16.95 5.78
C GLY A 39 7.91 17.30 4.29
N ARG A 40 9.13 17.22 3.74
CA ARG A 40 9.39 17.47 2.31
C ARG A 40 9.05 16.22 1.49
N HIS A 41 8.59 16.42 0.27
CA HIS A 41 8.42 15.34 -0.71
C HIS A 41 9.77 14.81 -1.18
N THR A 42 10.31 13.90 -0.39
CA THR A 42 11.53 13.16 -0.70
C THR A 42 11.18 11.69 -0.89
N GLY A 43 11.99 10.96 -1.65
CA GLY A 43 11.82 9.52 -1.80
C GLY A 43 11.90 8.77 -0.46
N GLU A 44 12.69 9.27 0.48
CA GLU A 44 12.81 8.71 1.84
C GLU A 44 11.49 8.82 2.62
N ASN A 45 10.88 10.01 2.67
CA ASN A 45 9.61 10.20 3.38
C ASN A 45 8.46 9.39 2.75
N LEU A 46 8.43 9.34 1.41
CA LEU A 46 7.49 8.50 0.68
C LEU A 46 7.70 7.01 1.01
N GLY A 47 8.95 6.55 0.95
CA GLY A 47 9.32 5.16 1.27
C GLY A 47 8.95 4.77 2.70
N ASN A 48 9.23 5.64 3.67
CA ASN A 48 8.85 5.44 5.07
C ASN A 48 7.34 5.32 5.24
N GLY A 49 6.56 6.18 4.58
CA GLY A 49 5.10 6.09 4.59
C GLY A 49 4.59 4.78 3.99
N ILE A 50 5.12 4.36 2.84
CA ILE A 50 4.75 3.08 2.20
C ILE A 50 5.12 1.90 3.10
N TYR A 51 6.30 1.92 3.72
CA TYR A 51 6.75 0.85 4.62
C TYR A 51 5.83 0.69 5.83
N GLN A 52 5.34 1.79 6.41
CA GLN A 52 4.35 1.73 7.49
C GLN A 52 3.04 1.05 7.05
N VAL A 53 2.61 1.23 5.79
CA VAL A 53 1.46 0.53 5.23
C VAL A 53 1.75 -0.97 5.09
N ILE A 54 2.94 -1.34 4.62
CA ILE A 54 3.39 -2.73 4.53
C ILE A 54 3.34 -3.40 5.92
N GLU A 55 3.94 -2.78 6.94
CA GLU A 55 3.97 -3.30 8.31
C GLU A 55 2.57 -3.43 8.92
N ARG A 56 1.71 -2.43 8.72
CA ARG A 56 0.33 -2.43 9.23
C ARG A 56 -0.48 -3.63 8.73
N TYR A 57 -0.24 -4.05 7.49
CA TYR A 57 -0.93 -5.18 6.86
C TYR A 57 -0.16 -6.50 6.97
N GLY A 58 1.02 -6.51 7.59
CA GLY A 58 1.84 -7.72 7.73
C GLY A 58 2.42 -8.24 6.41
N LEU A 59 2.53 -7.37 5.39
CA LEU A 59 2.94 -7.73 4.02
C LEU A 59 4.45 -7.97 3.90
N GLU A 60 5.22 -7.67 4.95
CA GLU A 60 6.66 -7.97 5.02
C GLU A 60 6.94 -9.46 5.20
N ARG A 61 5.91 -10.26 5.53
CA ARG A 61 6.02 -11.69 5.79
C ARG A 61 5.37 -12.48 4.67
N LYS A 62 6.06 -13.51 4.21
CA LYS A 62 5.48 -14.53 3.33
C LYS A 62 4.95 -15.65 4.21
N THR A 63 3.64 -15.75 4.37
CA THR A 63 2.98 -16.95 4.93
C THR A 63 2.99 -18.10 3.94
#